data_AF-A0A8T5XX87-F1
#
_entry.id   AF-A0A8T5XX87-F1
#
_cell.length_a   1.000
_cell.length_b   1.000
_cell.length_c   1.000
_cell.angle_alpha   90.00
_cell.angle_beta   90.00
_cell.angle_gamma   90.00
#
_symmetry.space_group_name_H-M   'P 1'
#
loop_
_entity.id
_entity.type
_entity.pdbx_description
1 polymer ?
#
loop_
_entity_poly.entity_id
_entity_poly.type
_entity_poly.pdbx_seq_one_letter_code
_entity_poly.pdbx_strand_id
1 'polypeptide(L)' 'MKVTITTEFITLGQFLKHADLVATGGQVKPFLESNTVLVNNQPTVQRGKKLYPGDSISIRGKMYLLVKR' A
#
# COMPACT_ATOMS: atom_id res chain seq x y z
N MET A 1 4.05 5.96 -9.77
CA MET A 1 3.45 4.79 -10.47
C MET A 1 1.96 4.77 -10.17
N LYS A 2 1.10 4.32 -11.10
CA LYS A 2 -0.34 4.19 -10.85
C LYS A 2 -0.67 2.74 -10.52
N VAL A 3 -1.50 2.52 -9.50
CA VAL A 3 -1.98 1.20 -9.10
C VAL A 3 -3.50 1.20 -9.22
N THR A 4 -4.01 0.37 -10.12
CA THR A 4 -5.42 0.37 -10.47
C THR A 4 -6.19 -0.65 -9.66
N ILE A 5 -7.30 -0.24 -9.04
CA ILE A 5 -8.22 -1.11 -8.31
C ILE A 5 -9.61 -1.10 -8.94
N THR A 6 -10.31 -2.22 -8.87
CA THR A 6 -11.71 -2.34 -9.35
C THR A 6 -12.72 -2.24 -8.21
N THR A 7 -12.28 -2.43 -6.97
CA THR A 7 -13.08 -2.32 -5.75
C THR A 7 -13.16 -0.87 -5.28
N GLU A 8 -14.04 -0.59 -4.31
CA GLU A 8 -14.13 0.73 -3.67
C GLU A 8 -12.87 1.09 -2.88
N PHE A 9 -12.24 0.10 -2.26
CA PHE A 9 -10.99 0.22 -1.54
C PHE A 9 -10.20 -1.09 -1.62
N ILE A 10 -8.91 -1.01 -1.30
CA ILE A 10 -8.08 -2.17 -0.96
C ILE A 10 -7.40 -1.92 0.39
N THR A 11 -6.95 -2.97 1.06
CA THR A 11 -6.13 -2.81 2.27
C THR A 11 -4.67 -2.58 1.93
N LEU A 12 -3.91 -1.97 2.84
CA LEU A 12 -2.46 -1.79 2.68
C LEU A 12 -1.74 -3.13 2.43
N GLY A 13 -2.13 -4.20 3.11
CA GLY A 13 -1.56 -5.53 2.84
C GLY A 13 -1.86 -6.06 1.43
N GLN A 14 -3.08 -5.84 0.92
CA GLN A 14 -3.40 -6.19 -0.47
C GLN A 14 -2.65 -5.33 -1.47
N PHE A 15 -2.50 -4.04 -1.20
CA PHE A 15 -1.69 -3.13 -2.00
C PHE A 15 -0.25 -3.62 -2.10
N LEU A 16 0.39 -3.94 -0.97
CA LEU A 16 1.78 -4.41 -0.97
C LEU A 16 1.95 -5.68 -1.80
N LYS A 17 0.98 -6.59 -1.74
CA LYS A 17 0.98 -7.79 -2.58
C LYS A 17 0.80 -7.45 -4.06
N HIS A 18 -0.13 -6.55 -4.37
CA HIS A 18 -0.44 -6.15 -5.74
C HIS A 18 0.67 -5.31 -6.39
N ALA A 19 1.47 -4.61 -5.59
CA ALA A 19 2.65 -3.87 -6.01
C ALA A 19 3.93 -4.73 -6.03
N ASP A 20 3.82 -6.06 -5.88
CA ASP A 20 4.94 -7.03 -5.82
C ASP A 20 6.01 -6.68 -4.76
N LEU A 21 5.61 -6.00 -3.68
CA LEU A 21 6.49 -5.65 -2.56
C LEU A 21 6.59 -6.78 -1.53
N VAL A 22 5.57 -7.64 -1.48
CA VAL A 22 5.52 -8.86 -0.66
C VAL A 22 4.88 -10.00 -1.45
N ALA A 23 5.37 -11.22 -1.25
CA ALA A 23 4.85 -12.41 -1.92
C ALA A 23 3.69 -13.06 -1.15
N THR A 24 3.71 -13.01 0.18
CA THR A 24 2.70 -13.65 1.03
C THR A 24 2.10 -12.70 2.07
N GLY A 25 0.90 -13.03 2.56
CA GLY A 25 0.25 -12.24 3.61
C GLY A 25 1.04 -12.20 4.93
N GLY A 26 1.83 -13.25 5.22
CA GLY A 26 2.70 -13.31 6.40
C GLY A 26 3.87 -12.33 6.34
N GLN A 27 4.32 -11.94 5.15
CA GLN A 27 5.43 -10.99 4.96
C GLN A 27 5.01 -9.53 5.15
N VAL A 28 3.71 -9.23 5.17
CA VAL A 28 3.22 -7.84 5.28
C VAL A 28 3.67 -7.18 6.59
N LYS A 29 3.51 -7.86 7.72
CA LYS A 29 3.85 -7.29 9.03
C LYS A 29 5.36 -6.99 9.15
N PRO A 30 6.27 -7.96 8.90
CA PRO A 30 7.71 -7.69 8.88
C PRO A 30 8.11 -6.60 7.88
N PHE A 31 7.44 -6.53 6.72
CA PHE A 31 7.69 -5.49 5.73
C PHE A 31 7.34 -4.10 6.27
N LEU A 32 6.17 -3.94 6.91
CA LEU A 32 5.75 -2.66 7.49
C LEU A 32 6.60 -2.24 8.69
N GLU A 33 7.14 -3.20 9.44
CA GLU A 33 8.08 -2.93 10.54
C GLU A 33 9.47 -2.54 10.04
N SER A 34 9.91 -3.10 8.90
CA SER A 34 11.25 -2.87 8.34
C SER A 34 11.32 -1.71 7.35
N ASN A 35 10.18 -1.18 6.90
CA ASN A 35 10.12 -0.16 5.87
C ASN A 35 9.18 0.97 6.27
N THR A 36 9.63 2.21 6.11
CA THR A 36 8.77 3.37 6.23
C THR A 36 7.78 3.41 5.08
N VAL A 37 6.51 3.23 5.40
CA VAL A 37 5.38 3.38 4.49
C VAL A 37 4.59 4.61 4.89
N LEU A 38 4.46 5.56 3.97
CA LEU A 38 3.66 6.76 4.13
C LEU A 38 2.39 6.62 3.28
N VAL A 39 1.23 6.92 3.84
CA VAL A 39 -0.02 7.08 3.11
C VAL A 39 -0.47 8.53 3.27
N ASN A 40 -0.58 9.27 2.19
CA ASN A 40 -0.86 10.71 2.18
C ASN A 40 0.08 11.48 3.13
N ASN A 41 1.38 11.19 3.03
CA ASN A 41 2.46 11.75 3.86
C ASN A 41 2.41 11.39 5.35
N GLN A 42 1.50 10.50 5.76
CA GLN A 42 1.42 10.03 7.14
C GLN A 42 1.99 8.61 7.28
N PRO A 43 2.94 8.37 8.21
CA PRO A 43 3.48 7.04 8.43
C PRO A 43 2.41 6.08 8.93
N THR A 44 2.41 4.86 8.40
CA THR A 44 1.48 3.82 8.83
C THR A 44 2.11 2.44 8.80
N VAL A 45 1.79 1.65 9.82
CA VAL A 45 2.21 0.24 9.97
C VAL A 45 1.01 -0.71 10.01
N GLN A 46 -0.20 -0.20 9.74
CA GLN A 46 -1.42 -0.97 9.85
C GLN A 46 -1.71 -1.71 8.55
N ARG A 47 -1.45 -3.03 8.52
CA ARG A 47 -1.79 -3.92 7.40
C ARG A 47 -3.25 -3.76 6.92
N GLY A 48 -4.18 -3.58 7.85
CA GLY A 48 -5.62 -3.46 7.58
C GLY A 48 -6.09 -2.06 7.18
N LYS A 49 -5.21 -1.06 7.11
CA LYS A 49 -5.59 0.29 6.71
C LYS A 49 -6.20 0.25 5.31
N LYS A 50 -7.42 0.78 5.18
CA LYS A 50 -8.10 0.90 3.88
C LYS A 50 -7.46 2.03 3.09
N LEU A 51 -7.25 1.77 1.81
CA LEU A 51 -6.71 2.68 0.82
C LEU A 51 -7.77 2.86 -0.27
N TYR A 52 -8.04 4.11 -0.62
CA TYR A 52 -9.07 4.50 -1.56
C TYR A 52 -8.44 5.09 -2.82
N PRO A 53 -9.16 5.09 -3.96
CA PRO A 53 -8.73 5.84 -5.14
C PRO A 53 -8.43 7.29 -4.79
N GLY A 54 -7.29 7.79 -5.25
CA GLY A 54 -6.76 9.11 -4.88
C GLY A 54 -5.70 9.08 -3.78
N ASP A 55 -5.61 7.99 -2.99
CA ASP A 55 -4.56 7.86 -1.98
C ASP A 55 -3.18 7.75 -2.62
N SER A 56 -2.23 8.47 -2.03
CA SER A 56 -0.81 8.43 -2.38
C SER A 56 -0.05 7.59 -1.35
N ILE A 57 0.74 6.63 -1.82
CA ILE A 57 1.55 5.76 -0.97
C ILE A 57 3.03 5.94 -1.35
N SER A 58 3.87 6.24 -0.36
CA SER A 58 5.31 6.36 -0.54
C SER A 58 6.04 5.27 0.24
N ILE A 59 6.87 4.51 -0.45
CA ILE A 59 7.64 3.38 0.11
C ILE A 59 9.03 3.38 -0.52
N ARG A 60 10.09 3.43 0.29
CA ARG A 60 11.49 3.40 -0.19
C ARG A 60 11.77 4.44 -1.30
N GLY A 61 11.21 5.64 -1.16
CA GLY A 61 11.36 6.72 -2.15
C GLY A 61 10.55 6.54 -3.45
N LYS A 62 9.76 5.46 -3.59
CA LYS A 62 8.83 5.25 -4.69
C LYS A 62 7.43 5.71 -4.30
N MET A 63 6.81 6.51 -5.16
CA MET A 63 5.45 6.99 -4.98
C MET A 63 4.46 6.23 -5.86
N TYR A 64 3.37 5.79 -5.25
CA TYR A 64 2.26 5.07 -5.86
C TYR A 64 0.98 5.89 -5.68
N LEU A 65 0.17 5.99 -6.73
CA LEU A 65 -1.14 6.62 -6.69
C LEU A 65 -2.20 5.54 -6.94
N LEU A 66 -3.14 5.37 -6.02
CA LEU A 66 -4.29 4.52 -6.27
C LEU A 66 -5.23 5.21 -7.23
N VAL A 67 -5.65 4.49 -8.25
CA VAL A 67 -6.67 4.93 -9.20
C VAL A 67 -7.73 3.85 -9.31
N LYS A 68 -8.98 4.25 -9.49
CA LYS A 68 -10.04 3.30 -9.83
C LYS A 68 -9.98 3.03 -11.34
N ARG A 69 -10.18 1.78 -11.74
CA ARG A 69 -10.32 1.42 -13.16
C ARG A 69 -11.56 2.06 -13.77
#